data_AF-A0A2G4HZD5-F1
#
_entry.id   AF-A0A2G4HZD5-F1
#
_cell.length_a   1.000
_cell.length_b   1.000
_cell.length_c   1.000
_cell.angle_alpha   90.00
_cell.angle_beta   90.00
_cell.angle_gamma   90.00
#
_symmetry.space_group_name_H-M   'P 1'
#
loop_
_entity.id
_entity.type
_entity.pdbx_description
1 polymer ?
#
loop_
_entity_poly.entity_id
_entity_poly.type
_entity_poly.pdbx_seq_one_letter_code
_entity_poly.pdbx_strand_id
1 'polypeptide(L)'
;KGSAVWADTITAVKRLNPETTIEALIPDFKANWDLLYKVLDAGAEVISHNMETVERLYRIVRPQAKYVRSLEQIKRTHEYSCRTKSGAMLGLGETDEEVKKLLNDLRDNGCDVLTLGQYLQPTKMHLSVHEFVHPEKFTYWEEVGLKMGFRFVESGPLVRSSYHAEKHVL
;
A
#
# COMPACT_ATOMS: atom_id res chain seq x y z
N LYS A 1 -15.48 -11.66 0.07
CA LYS A 1 -16.11 -11.91 -1.25
C LYS A 1 -15.36 -11.08 -2.29
N GLY A 2 -15.30 -11.51 -3.55
CA GLY A 2 -14.62 -10.78 -4.62
C GLY A 2 -13.23 -11.29 -5.00
N SER A 3 -12.50 -11.99 -4.12
CA SER A 3 -11.14 -12.50 -4.41
C SER A 3 -11.02 -13.37 -5.66
N ALA A 4 -12.10 -14.07 -6.05
CA ALA A 4 -12.15 -14.80 -7.31
C ALA A 4 -11.85 -13.90 -8.53
N VAL A 5 -12.37 -12.66 -8.55
CA VAL A 5 -12.14 -11.74 -9.67
C VAL A 5 -10.65 -11.39 -9.79
N TRP A 6 -9.98 -11.10 -8.67
CA TRP A 6 -8.53 -10.86 -8.68
C TRP A 6 -7.77 -12.10 -9.17
N ALA A 7 -8.04 -13.27 -8.59
CA ALA A 7 -7.35 -14.51 -8.95
C ALA A 7 -7.54 -14.86 -10.43
N ASP A 8 -8.79 -14.85 -10.90
CA ASP A 8 -9.14 -15.20 -12.28
C ASP A 8 -8.52 -14.20 -13.28
N THR A 9 -8.48 -12.90 -12.94
CA THR A 9 -7.80 -11.89 -13.77
C THR A 9 -6.29 -12.12 -13.83
N ILE A 10 -5.63 -12.35 -12.71
CA ILE A 10 -4.17 -12.60 -12.67
C ILE A 10 -3.84 -13.85 -13.51
N THR A 11 -4.55 -14.96 -13.27
CA THR A 11 -4.34 -16.20 -14.02
C THR A 11 -4.62 -16.05 -15.51
N ALA A 12 -5.68 -15.33 -15.89
CA ALA A 12 -6.00 -15.10 -17.29
C ALA A 12 -4.94 -14.25 -18.01
N VAL A 13 -4.46 -13.17 -17.37
CA VAL A 13 -3.40 -12.31 -17.94
C VAL A 13 -2.12 -13.11 -18.13
N LYS A 14 -1.69 -13.89 -17.13
CA LYS A 14 -0.48 -14.72 -17.23
C LYS A 14 -0.58 -15.81 -18.29
N ARG A 15 -1.77 -16.43 -18.44
CA ARG A 15 -2.00 -17.43 -19.49
C ARG A 15 -1.87 -16.85 -20.89
N LEU A 16 -2.34 -15.62 -21.10
CA LEU A 16 -2.33 -14.96 -22.41
C LEU A 16 -1.01 -14.22 -22.68
N ASN A 17 -0.33 -13.74 -21.63
CA ASN A 17 0.86 -12.90 -21.69
C ASN A 17 1.86 -13.36 -20.61
N PRO A 18 2.56 -14.50 -20.80
CA PRO A 18 3.38 -15.12 -19.76
C PRO A 18 4.54 -14.24 -19.25
N GLU A 19 5.04 -13.33 -20.09
CA GLU A 19 6.13 -12.40 -19.75
C GLU A 19 5.65 -11.14 -19.03
N THR A 20 4.34 -10.91 -18.94
CA THR A 20 3.80 -9.72 -18.27
C THR A 20 3.82 -9.90 -16.76
N THR A 21 4.54 -9.03 -16.09
CA THR A 21 4.52 -8.92 -14.63
C THR A 21 3.26 -8.20 -14.16
N ILE A 22 2.81 -8.53 -12.95
CA ILE A 22 1.53 -8.10 -12.38
C ILE A 22 1.75 -7.61 -10.96
N GLU A 23 1.31 -6.39 -10.70
CA GLU A 23 1.03 -5.89 -9.35
C GLU A 23 -0.49 -5.97 -9.10
N ALA A 24 -0.90 -6.59 -7.99
CA ALA A 24 -2.30 -6.66 -7.60
C ALA A 24 -2.56 -5.84 -6.33
N LEU A 25 -3.29 -4.72 -6.46
CA LEU A 25 -3.81 -3.96 -5.32
C LEU A 25 -5.11 -4.59 -4.82
N ILE A 26 -5.11 -5.04 -3.56
CA ILE A 26 -6.19 -5.84 -2.97
C ILE A 26 -6.76 -5.22 -1.68
N PRO A 27 -8.03 -5.48 -1.35
CA PRO A 27 -8.60 -5.09 -0.06
C PRO A 27 -8.10 -5.98 1.08
N ASP A 28 -8.48 -5.65 2.32
CA ASP A 28 -8.12 -6.44 3.53
C ASP A 28 -8.93 -7.74 3.69
N PHE A 29 -9.82 -8.03 2.73
CA PHE A 29 -10.81 -9.11 2.72
C PHE A 29 -11.57 -9.31 4.04
N LYS A 30 -11.67 -8.26 4.87
CA LYS A 30 -12.24 -8.30 6.23
C LYS A 30 -11.66 -9.41 7.11
N ALA A 31 -10.38 -9.73 6.96
CA ALA A 31 -9.68 -10.80 7.69
C ALA A 31 -10.15 -12.22 7.38
N ASN A 32 -10.83 -12.43 6.24
CA ASN A 32 -10.99 -13.78 5.72
C ASN A 32 -9.73 -14.15 4.92
N TRP A 33 -8.81 -14.85 5.57
CA TRP A 33 -7.49 -15.15 5.03
C TRP A 33 -7.51 -16.18 3.91
N ASP A 34 -8.50 -17.07 3.86
CA ASP A 34 -8.68 -17.98 2.71
C ASP A 34 -8.88 -17.17 1.41
N LEU A 35 -9.56 -16.02 1.50
CA LEU A 35 -9.72 -15.13 0.36
C LEU A 35 -8.44 -14.39 -0.01
N LEU A 36 -7.58 -14.08 0.96
CA LEU A 36 -6.25 -13.53 0.71
C LEU A 36 -5.40 -14.56 -0.02
N TYR A 37 -5.25 -15.76 0.53
CA TYR A 37 -4.42 -16.83 -0.02
C TYR A 37 -4.86 -17.22 -1.43
N LYS A 38 -6.17 -17.25 -1.71
CA LYS A 38 -6.67 -17.43 -3.08
C LYS A 38 -6.09 -16.44 -4.09
N VAL A 39 -5.86 -15.18 -3.72
CA VAL A 39 -5.25 -14.19 -4.61
C VAL A 39 -3.74 -14.37 -4.69
N LEU A 40 -3.08 -14.71 -3.58
CA LEU A 40 -1.64 -14.97 -3.56
C LEU A 40 -1.29 -16.16 -4.45
N ASP A 41 -2.09 -17.23 -4.42
CA ASP A 41 -1.95 -18.43 -5.26
C ASP A 41 -2.04 -18.13 -6.76
N ALA A 42 -2.66 -17.02 -7.16
CA ALA A 42 -2.73 -16.62 -8.56
C ALA A 42 -1.38 -16.13 -9.10
N GLY A 43 -0.42 -15.84 -8.22
CA GLY A 43 0.99 -15.66 -8.55
C GLY A 43 1.35 -14.32 -9.16
N ALA A 44 0.72 -13.21 -8.73
CA ALA A 44 1.19 -11.87 -9.06
C ALA A 44 2.56 -11.59 -8.42
N GLU A 45 3.43 -10.88 -9.13
CA GLU A 45 4.79 -10.55 -8.69
C GLU A 45 4.81 -9.64 -7.45
N VAL A 46 3.85 -8.71 -7.37
CA VAL A 46 3.70 -7.78 -6.24
C VAL A 46 2.26 -7.79 -5.76
N ILE A 47 2.08 -7.87 -4.45
CA ILE A 47 0.79 -7.77 -3.79
C ILE A 47 0.78 -6.47 -2.99
N SER A 48 -0.14 -5.59 -3.35
CA SER A 48 -0.26 -4.26 -2.78
C SER A 48 -1.50 -4.17 -1.89
N HIS A 49 -1.33 -3.61 -0.70
CA HIS A 49 -2.42 -3.25 0.21
C HIS A 49 -2.08 -1.95 0.92
N ASN A 50 -2.71 -0.86 0.52
CA ASN A 50 -2.43 0.45 1.10
C ASN A 50 -2.96 0.57 2.53
N MET A 51 -2.19 1.23 3.39
CA MET A 51 -2.64 1.73 4.70
C MET A 51 -3.46 3.02 4.57
N GLU A 52 -3.18 3.82 3.53
CA GLU A 52 -3.78 5.13 3.20
C GLU A 52 -3.48 6.26 4.19
N THR A 53 -3.41 5.99 5.50
CA THR A 53 -3.14 7.01 6.53
C THR A 53 -2.61 6.37 7.83
N VAL A 54 -2.29 7.23 8.80
CA VAL A 54 -1.83 6.86 10.14
C VAL A 54 -2.96 6.34 11.03
N GLU A 55 -2.60 5.60 12.09
CA GLU A 55 -3.54 4.90 12.97
C GLU A 55 -4.65 5.78 13.55
N ARG A 56 -4.33 6.99 14.03
CA ARG A 56 -5.31 7.94 14.61
C ARG A 56 -6.39 8.35 13.61
N LEU A 57 -6.02 8.55 12.35
CA LEU A 57 -6.92 8.99 11.28
C LEU A 57 -7.66 7.84 10.60
N TYR A 58 -7.25 6.60 10.87
CA TYR A 58 -7.68 5.43 10.10
C TYR A 58 -9.20 5.23 10.08
N ARG A 59 -9.88 5.41 11.21
CA ARG A 59 -11.34 5.25 11.29
C ARG A 59 -12.09 6.35 10.52
N ILE A 60 -11.50 7.53 10.40
CA ILE A 60 -12.08 8.68 9.68
C ILE A 60 -11.90 8.48 8.18
N VAL A 61 -10.69 8.10 7.75
CA VAL A 61 -10.34 7.92 6.33
C VAL A 61 -10.89 6.61 5.76
N ARG A 62 -10.87 5.53 6.55
CA ARG A 62 -11.24 4.17 6.12
C ARG A 62 -12.21 3.52 7.11
N PRO A 63 -13.47 3.98 7.20
CA PRO A 63 -14.43 3.51 8.21
C PRO A 63 -14.73 2.00 8.16
N GLN A 64 -14.48 1.33 7.03
CA GLN A 64 -14.69 -0.11 6.88
C GLN A 64 -13.43 -0.96 7.17
N ALA A 65 -12.25 -0.34 7.22
CA ALA A 65 -10.97 -0.99 7.46
C ALA A 65 -10.56 -0.89 8.93
N LYS A 66 -9.60 -1.71 9.36
CA LYS A 66 -8.95 -1.60 10.68
C LYS A 66 -7.44 -1.59 10.50
N TYR A 67 -6.74 -0.67 11.18
CA TYR A 67 -5.30 -0.47 11.04
C TYR A 67 -4.52 -1.78 11.24
N VAL A 68 -4.73 -2.43 12.40
CA VAL A 68 -4.12 -3.72 12.75
C VAL A 68 -4.45 -4.83 11.74
N ARG A 69 -5.67 -4.83 11.17
CA ARG A 69 -6.06 -5.84 10.18
C ARG A 69 -5.32 -5.67 8.86
N SER A 70 -5.07 -4.44 8.46
CA SER A 70 -4.30 -4.14 7.24
C SER A 70 -2.82 -4.48 7.42
N LEU A 71 -2.23 -4.20 8.58
CA LEU A 71 -0.87 -4.67 8.91
C LEU A 71 -0.77 -6.20 8.91
N GLU A 72 -1.75 -6.89 9.50
CA GLU A 72 -1.80 -8.36 9.50
C GLU A 72 -1.90 -8.94 8.08
N GLN A 73 -2.62 -8.28 7.16
CA GLN A 73 -2.67 -8.69 5.76
C GLN A 73 -1.29 -8.57 5.10
N ILE A 74 -0.55 -7.49 5.37
CA ILE A 74 0.80 -7.27 4.82
C ILE A 74 1.75 -8.34 5.35
N LYS A 75 1.71 -8.58 6.67
CA LYS A 75 2.49 -9.63 7.33
C LYS A 75 2.24 -11.00 6.72
N ARG A 76 0.98 -11.40 6.57
CA ARG A 76 0.63 -12.70 5.96
C ARG A 76 1.08 -12.81 4.52
N THR A 77 1.03 -11.71 3.77
CA THR A 77 1.50 -11.68 2.38
C THR A 77 3.02 -11.86 2.32
N HIS A 78 3.75 -11.22 3.22
CA HIS A 78 5.20 -11.38 3.37
C HIS A 78 5.57 -12.80 3.80
N GLU A 79 4.89 -13.37 4.81
CA GLU A 79 5.08 -14.75 5.27
C GLU A 79 4.76 -15.79 4.17
N TYR A 80 3.87 -15.44 3.23
CA TYR A 80 3.59 -16.24 2.04
C TYR A 80 4.66 -16.09 0.93
N SER A 81 5.76 -15.38 1.21
CA SER A 81 6.87 -15.11 0.29
C SER A 81 6.48 -14.30 -0.95
N CYS A 82 5.39 -13.54 -0.90
CA CYS A 82 5.05 -12.56 -1.93
C CYS A 82 5.74 -11.22 -1.65
N ARG A 83 6.17 -10.52 -2.70
CA ARG A 83 6.66 -9.13 -2.56
C ARG A 83 5.49 -8.23 -2.16
N THR A 84 5.68 -7.48 -1.09
CA THR A 84 4.63 -6.66 -0.50
C THR A 84 4.80 -5.19 -0.84
N LYS A 85 3.67 -4.49 -1.01
CA LYS A 85 3.65 -3.06 -1.22
C LYS A 85 2.55 -2.39 -0.41
N SER A 86 2.84 -1.22 0.11
CA SER A 86 1.85 -0.37 0.76
C SER A 86 2.11 1.10 0.46
N GLY A 87 1.16 1.92 0.87
CA GLY A 87 1.25 3.35 0.72
C GLY A 87 0.32 4.10 1.65
N ALA A 88 0.61 5.38 1.81
CA ALA A 88 -0.20 6.33 2.53
C ALA A 88 -0.20 7.69 1.84
N MET A 89 -1.27 8.44 2.07
CA MET A 89 -1.38 9.81 1.62
C MET A 89 -1.04 10.76 2.76
N LEU A 90 -0.29 11.81 2.44
CA LEU A 90 0.04 12.90 3.35
C LEU A 90 -0.86 14.12 3.09
N GLY A 91 -0.99 14.98 4.09
CA GLY A 91 -1.84 16.17 4.05
C GLY A 91 -3.27 15.94 4.57
N LEU A 92 -3.50 14.88 5.34
CA LEU A 92 -4.78 14.58 6.01
C LEU A 92 -4.81 15.03 7.48
N GLY A 93 -3.70 15.60 7.98
CA GLY A 93 -3.55 16.08 9.36
C GLY A 93 -2.79 15.11 10.26
N GLU A 94 -2.03 14.19 9.67
CA GLU A 94 -1.02 13.37 10.33
C GLU A 94 0.20 14.20 10.76
N THR A 95 0.85 13.76 11.84
CA THR A 95 2.12 14.33 12.32
C THR A 95 3.31 13.49 11.85
N ASP A 96 4.52 14.05 11.92
CA ASP A 96 5.72 13.35 11.48
C ASP A 96 6.03 12.12 12.34
N GLU A 97 5.75 12.19 13.64
CA GLU A 97 5.86 11.06 14.56
C GLU A 97 4.90 9.92 14.17
N GLU A 98 3.69 10.27 13.73
CA GLU A 98 2.70 9.29 13.29
C GLU A 98 3.06 8.66 11.94
N VAL A 99 3.62 9.46 11.00
CA VAL A 99 4.14 8.93 9.74
C VAL A 99 5.32 8.00 10.01
N LYS A 100 6.27 8.40 10.87
CA LYS A 100 7.38 7.55 11.28
C LYS A 100 6.91 6.25 11.92
N LYS A 101 5.89 6.31 12.79
CA LYS A 101 5.28 5.12 13.38
C LYS A 101 4.69 4.20 12.31
N LEU A 102 3.93 4.75 11.37
CA LEU A 102 3.37 3.99 10.25
C LEU A 102 4.47 3.28 9.44
N LEU A 103 5.57 3.96 9.14
CA LEU A 103 6.70 3.38 8.41
C LEU A 103 7.36 2.24 9.19
N ASN A 104 7.57 2.39 10.51
CA ASN A 104 8.04 1.31 11.37
C ASN A 104 7.06 0.13 11.37
N ASP A 105 5.77 0.39 11.59
CA ASP A 105 4.74 -0.65 11.61
C ASP A 105 4.72 -1.43 10.28
N LEU A 106 4.86 -0.74 9.15
CA LEU A 106 4.95 -1.38 7.83
C LEU A 106 6.19 -2.27 7.70
N ARG A 107 7.36 -1.79 8.13
CA ARG A 107 8.61 -2.57 8.09
C ARG A 107 8.57 -3.78 9.01
N ASP A 108 8.05 -3.61 10.22
CA ASP A 108 7.90 -4.69 11.22
C ASP A 108 6.95 -5.79 10.73
N ASN A 109 6.06 -5.48 9.79
CA ASN A 109 5.16 -6.43 9.13
C ASN A 109 5.65 -6.86 7.74
N GLY A 110 6.90 -6.57 7.38
CA GLY A 110 7.54 -7.11 6.18
C GLY A 110 7.22 -6.37 4.87
N CYS A 111 6.75 -5.12 4.92
CA CYS A 111 6.42 -4.33 3.74
C CYS A 111 7.66 -3.96 2.90
N ASP A 112 7.81 -4.46 1.68
CA ASP A 112 9.00 -4.25 0.84
C ASP A 112 9.02 -2.88 0.14
N VAL A 113 7.86 -2.44 -0.37
CA VAL A 113 7.71 -1.23 -1.19
C VAL A 113 6.79 -0.23 -0.51
N LEU A 114 7.23 1.03 -0.45
CA LEU A 114 6.47 2.14 0.13
C LEU A 114 6.14 3.18 -0.93
N THR A 115 4.90 3.66 -0.96
CA THR A 115 4.52 4.85 -1.73
C THR A 115 3.93 5.93 -0.82
N LEU A 116 4.44 7.16 -0.89
CA LEU A 116 3.91 8.32 -0.17
C LEU A 116 3.51 9.41 -1.16
N GLY A 117 2.24 9.81 -1.14
CA GLY A 117 1.67 10.79 -2.06
C GLY A 117 0.88 11.89 -1.37
N GLN A 118 0.66 13.03 -2.04
CA GLN A 118 -0.24 14.06 -1.51
C GLN A 118 -1.70 13.60 -1.62
N TYR A 119 -2.45 13.74 -0.53
CA TYR A 119 -3.90 13.66 -0.55
C TYR A 119 -4.47 14.84 -1.35
N LEU A 120 -5.21 14.54 -2.41
CA LEU A 120 -5.97 15.52 -3.16
C LEU A 120 -7.45 15.23 -2.97
N GLN A 121 -8.17 16.21 -2.41
CA GLN A 121 -9.60 16.09 -2.17
C GLN A 121 -10.34 15.86 -3.51
N PRO A 122 -11.00 14.70 -3.72
CA PRO A 122 -11.65 14.42 -5.00
C PRO A 122 -12.86 15.32 -5.27
N THR A 123 -13.63 15.59 -4.21
CA THR A 123 -14.81 16.48 -4.25
C THR A 123 -14.99 17.16 -2.91
N LYS A 124 -15.80 18.22 -2.84
CA LYS A 124 -16.15 18.90 -1.58
C LYS A 124 -16.79 18.02 -0.50
N MET A 125 -17.38 16.87 -0.88
CA MET A 125 -17.96 15.89 0.06
C MET A 125 -16.93 14.96 0.73
N HIS A 126 -15.69 14.94 0.24
CA HIS A 126 -14.60 14.17 0.84
C HIS A 126 -13.88 15.00 1.91
N LEU A 127 -13.04 14.36 2.71
CA LEU A 127 -12.21 15.05 3.71
C LEU A 127 -11.47 16.23 3.07
N SER A 128 -11.44 17.36 3.76
CA SER A 128 -10.66 18.52 3.31
C SER A 128 -9.17 18.21 3.36
N VAL A 129 -8.41 18.81 2.45
CA VAL A 129 -6.94 18.82 2.56
C VAL A 129 -6.57 19.62 3.81
N HIS A 130 -5.83 19.00 4.73
CA HIS A 130 -5.33 19.68 5.92
C HIS A 130 -4.12 20.56 5.56
N GLU A 131 -3.19 20.03 4.77
CA GLU A 131 -2.05 20.76 4.24
C GLU A 131 -1.62 20.23 2.86
N PHE A 132 -1.02 21.12 2.06
CA PHE A 132 -0.23 20.73 0.91
C PHE A 132 1.22 20.57 1.35
N VAL A 133 1.65 19.33 1.47
CA VAL A 133 2.97 18.98 2.00
C VAL A 133 4.06 19.48 1.06
N HIS A 134 5.06 20.16 1.63
CA HIS A 134 6.17 20.70 0.85
C HIS A 134 6.97 19.56 0.19
N PRO A 135 7.43 19.70 -1.08
CA PRO A 135 8.16 18.65 -1.79
C PRO A 135 9.37 18.08 -1.02
N GLU A 136 10.11 18.92 -0.29
CA GLU A 136 11.27 18.50 0.52
C GLU A 136 10.90 17.49 1.61
N LYS A 137 9.67 17.54 2.12
CA LYS A 137 9.19 16.59 3.12
C LYS A 137 8.97 15.20 2.51
N PHE A 138 8.58 15.12 1.24
CA PHE A 138 8.53 13.85 0.53
C PHE A 138 9.94 13.26 0.32
N THR A 139 10.92 14.09 -0.08
CA THR A 139 12.33 13.67 -0.19
C THR A 139 12.88 13.19 1.15
N TYR A 140 12.56 13.89 2.24
CA TYR A 140 12.91 13.45 3.59
C TYR A 140 12.37 12.05 3.90
N TRP A 141 11.08 11.80 3.63
CA TRP A 141 10.49 10.49 3.90
C TRP A 141 11.00 9.38 3.00
N GLU A 142 11.41 9.70 1.76
CA GLU A 142 12.09 8.77 0.87
C GLU A 142 13.39 8.26 1.51
N GLU A 143 14.25 9.19 1.95
CA GLU A 143 15.50 8.83 2.60
C GLU A 143 15.29 8.04 3.89
N VAL A 144 14.31 8.44 4.70
CA VAL A 144 13.98 7.76 5.95
C VAL A 144 13.52 6.33 5.66
N GLY A 145 12.62 6.14 4.70
CA GLY A 145 12.15 4.81 4.31
C GLY A 145 13.29 3.91 3.80
N LEU A 146 14.15 4.43 2.93
CA LEU A 146 15.30 3.68 2.45
C LEU A 146 16.25 3.28 3.59
N LYS A 147 16.52 4.19 4.54
CA LYS A 147 17.33 3.91 5.75
C LYS A 147 16.68 2.87 6.68
N MET A 148 15.35 2.79 6.71
CA MET A 148 14.59 1.77 7.46
C MET A 148 14.56 0.40 6.76
N GLY A 149 15.11 0.30 5.54
CA GLY A 149 15.23 -0.96 4.81
C GLY A 149 14.03 -1.31 3.94
N PHE A 150 13.17 -0.35 3.58
CA PHE A 150 12.29 -0.55 2.42
C PHE A 150 13.17 -0.77 1.18
N ARG A 151 12.81 -1.74 0.33
CA ARG A 151 13.55 -2.04 -0.88
C ARG A 151 13.38 -0.95 -1.94
N PHE A 152 12.17 -0.39 -2.00
CA PHE A 152 11.82 0.72 -2.88
C PHE A 152 10.94 1.72 -2.13
N VAL A 153 11.19 3.01 -2.34
CA VAL A 153 10.36 4.09 -1.82
C VAL A 153 10.09 5.07 -2.95
N GLU A 154 8.82 5.28 -3.26
CA GLU A 154 8.38 6.34 -4.17
C GLU A 154 7.65 7.40 -3.31
N SER A 155 8.20 8.60 -3.22
CA SER A 155 7.68 9.64 -2.34
C SER A 155 7.64 10.98 -3.07
N GLY A 156 6.44 11.54 -3.25
CA GLY A 156 6.30 12.81 -3.94
C GLY A 156 4.85 13.28 -4.07
N PRO A 157 4.61 14.57 -4.35
CA PRO A 157 3.25 15.12 -4.38
C PRO A 157 2.30 14.38 -5.33
N LEU A 158 2.80 13.97 -6.50
CA LEU A 158 2.00 13.29 -7.54
C LEU A 158 2.13 11.77 -7.50
N VAL A 159 2.86 11.21 -6.53
CA VAL A 159 2.97 9.76 -6.38
C VAL A 159 1.61 9.17 -6.04
N ARG A 160 1.33 8.04 -6.67
CA ARG A 160 0.16 7.19 -6.44
C ARG A 160 0.65 5.76 -6.27
N SER A 161 -0.20 4.89 -5.74
CA SER A 161 0.16 3.49 -5.49
C SER A 161 0.71 2.79 -6.74
N SER A 162 0.26 3.12 -7.96
CA SER A 162 0.76 2.50 -9.20
C SER A 162 1.89 3.26 -9.90
N TYR A 163 2.40 4.36 -9.32
CA TYR A 163 3.49 5.13 -9.93
C TYR A 163 4.77 4.28 -9.97
N HIS A 164 5.40 4.19 -11.15
CA HIS A 164 6.59 3.36 -11.42
C HIS A 164 6.51 1.91 -10.95
N ALA A 165 5.32 1.30 -10.96
CA ALA A 165 5.11 -0.08 -10.50
C ALA A 165 6.04 -1.10 -11.19
N GLU A 166 6.42 -0.86 -12.45
CA GLU A 166 7.34 -1.68 -13.23
C GLU A 166 8.75 -1.78 -12.63
N LYS A 167 9.16 -0.83 -11.78
CA LYS A 167 10.46 -0.90 -11.09
C LYS A 167 10.43 -1.81 -9.86
N HIS A 168 9.24 -2.08 -9.34
CA HIS A 168 9.06 -2.80 -8.08
C HIS A 168 8.98 -4.32 -8.24
N VAL A 169 8.96 -4.84 -9.48
CA VAL A 169 8.90 -6.28 -9.75
C VAL A 169 10.28 -6.93 -9.85
N LEU A 170 11.33 -6.14 -10.14
CA LEU A 170 12.72 -6.56 -10.27
C LEU A 170 13.36 -6.75 -8.89
#